data_AF-A0A0T9RLD2-F1
#
_entry.id   AF-A0A0T9RLD2-F1
#
_cell.length_a   1.000
_cell.length_b   1.000
_cell.length_c   1.000
_cell.angle_alpha   90.00
_cell.angle_beta   90.00
_cell.angle_gamma   90.00
#
_symmetry.space_group_name_H-M   'P 1'
#
loop_
_entity.id
_entity.type
_entity.pdbx_description
1 polymer ?
#
loop_
_entity_poly.entity_id
_entity_poly.type
_entity_poly.pdbx_seq_one_letter_code
_entity_poly.pdbx_strand_id
1 'polypeptide(L)'
;MQKIGDIPNTRADSNGEFTDGNVAGGVPPTILPAEWFNTIQRELISILDAAGITPNSEKFDQIAEAISTLVSKGDFLKTKNNLSEIKAAGDAAVAQAIANLGLTDAAAAATGAMQKAQNLNDVANKATALTNLGALAVGGTAVAATKLATARTIAGKPFDGTANISIADLIHAI
;
A
#
# COMPACT_ATOMS: atom_id res chain seq x y z
N MET A 1 -5.33 -39.87 2.13
CA MET A 1 -6.44 -40.83 2.28
C MET A 1 -6.08 -42.23 1.81
N GLN A 2 -6.32 -43.22 2.67
CA GLN A 2 -6.39 -44.64 2.31
C GLN A 2 -7.59 -44.85 1.37
N LYS A 3 -7.47 -45.66 0.31
CA LYS A 3 -8.62 -45.96 -0.56
C LYS A 3 -9.50 -47.05 0.06
N ILE A 4 -10.76 -47.11 -0.36
CA ILE A 4 -11.68 -48.16 0.08
C ILE A 4 -11.15 -49.55 -0.30
N GLY A 5 -10.53 -49.72 -1.48
CA GLY A 5 -9.87 -50.97 -1.89
C GLY A 5 -8.61 -51.37 -1.10
N ASP A 6 -8.00 -50.44 -0.34
CA ASP A 6 -6.84 -50.73 0.54
C ASP A 6 -7.26 -51.16 1.95
N ILE A 7 -8.53 -50.95 2.30
CA ILE A 7 -9.17 -51.50 3.49
C ILE A 7 -9.58 -52.93 3.13
N PRO A 8 -9.57 -53.92 4.05
CA PRO A 8 -9.86 -55.34 3.76
C PRO A 8 -11.29 -55.59 3.22
N ASN A 9 -11.57 -55.11 2.03
CA ASN A 9 -12.79 -55.32 1.29
C ASN A 9 -12.39 -55.86 -0.08
N THR A 10 -13.00 -56.98 -0.43
CA THR A 10 -12.86 -57.61 -1.74
C THR A 10 -13.97 -57.15 -2.69
N ARG A 11 -14.58 -55.99 -2.41
CA ARG A 11 -15.85 -55.54 -3.01
C ARG A 11 -15.80 -54.11 -3.56
N ALA A 12 -14.60 -53.53 -3.64
CA ALA A 12 -14.31 -52.38 -4.47
C ALA A 12 -14.15 -52.83 -5.93
N ASP A 13 -14.30 -51.91 -6.88
CA ASP A 13 -14.04 -52.21 -8.29
C ASP A 13 -12.53 -52.35 -8.58
N SER A 14 -12.18 -52.55 -9.85
CA SER A 14 -10.79 -52.64 -10.31
C SER A 14 -9.96 -51.37 -10.07
N ASN A 15 -10.59 -50.23 -9.76
CA ASN A 15 -9.93 -48.95 -9.48
C ASN A 15 -9.80 -48.69 -7.96
N GLY A 16 -10.35 -49.58 -7.13
CA GLY A 16 -10.40 -49.43 -5.68
C GLY A 16 -11.47 -48.43 -5.22
N GLU A 17 -12.56 -48.29 -5.97
CA GLU A 17 -13.69 -47.39 -5.71
C GLU A 17 -14.96 -48.13 -5.25
N PHE A 18 -15.97 -47.37 -4.83
CA PHE A 18 -17.27 -47.89 -4.41
C PHE A 18 -18.07 -48.44 -5.59
N THR A 19 -18.81 -49.52 -5.36
CA THR A 19 -19.73 -50.12 -6.32
C THR A 19 -21.04 -50.48 -5.64
N ASP A 20 -22.16 -50.26 -6.33
CA ASP A 20 -23.47 -50.75 -5.91
C ASP A 20 -23.62 -52.27 -6.15
N GLY A 21 -22.58 -52.92 -6.68
CA GLY A 21 -22.63 -54.30 -7.13
C GLY A 21 -23.58 -54.50 -8.31
N ASN A 22 -23.91 -55.77 -8.56
CA ASN A 22 -24.93 -56.18 -9.51
C ASN A 22 -25.63 -57.42 -8.96
N VAL A 23 -26.81 -57.23 -8.39
CA VAL A 23 -27.61 -58.32 -7.79
C VAL A 23 -27.98 -59.40 -8.80
N ALA A 24 -28.23 -59.05 -10.07
CA ALA A 24 -28.55 -60.01 -11.13
C ALA A 24 -27.31 -60.77 -11.62
N GLY A 25 -26.12 -60.17 -11.48
CA GLY A 25 -24.83 -60.76 -11.81
C GLY A 25 -24.12 -61.44 -10.64
N GLY A 26 -24.74 -61.49 -9.45
CA GLY A 26 -24.14 -62.09 -8.25
C GLY A 26 -22.97 -61.29 -7.66
N VAL A 27 -22.76 -60.03 -8.08
CA VAL A 27 -21.70 -59.17 -7.55
C VAL A 27 -22.28 -58.37 -6.37
N PRO A 28 -21.80 -58.57 -5.13
CA PRO A 28 -22.30 -57.82 -3.99
C PRO A 28 -21.78 -56.37 -3.99
N PRO A 29 -22.54 -55.42 -3.43
CA PRO A 29 -22.08 -54.03 -3.24
C PRO A 29 -20.89 -53.93 -2.29
N THR A 30 -20.18 -52.80 -2.38
CA THR A 30 -19.09 -52.45 -1.47
C THR A 30 -19.59 -52.34 -0.03
N ILE A 31 -18.85 -52.95 0.91
CA ILE A 31 -19.11 -52.80 2.34
C ILE A 31 -18.46 -51.49 2.81
N LEU A 32 -19.14 -50.76 3.70
CA LEU A 32 -18.61 -49.56 4.34
C LEU A 32 -18.12 -49.88 5.77
N PRO A 33 -16.86 -50.31 5.95
CA PRO A 33 -16.31 -50.64 7.27
C PRO A 33 -15.96 -49.39 8.08
N ALA A 34 -15.85 -49.54 9.41
CA ALA A 34 -15.47 -48.46 10.32
C ALA A 34 -14.12 -47.80 9.95
N GLU A 35 -13.16 -48.57 9.44
CA GLU A 35 -11.86 -48.05 9.00
C GLU A 35 -11.99 -46.97 7.91
N TRP A 36 -13.00 -47.08 7.04
CA TRP A 36 -13.27 -46.07 6.01
C TRP A 36 -13.77 -44.77 6.63
N PHE A 37 -14.78 -44.86 7.50
CA PHE A 37 -15.33 -43.69 8.20
C PHE A 37 -14.28 -43.01 9.09
N ASN A 38 -13.45 -43.79 9.78
CA ASN A 38 -12.34 -43.28 10.57
C ASN A 38 -11.28 -42.56 9.71
N THR A 39 -11.04 -43.05 8.48
CA THR A 39 -10.13 -42.39 7.54
C THR A 39 -10.66 -41.01 7.16
N ILE A 40 -11.94 -40.90 6.80
CA ILE A 40 -12.58 -39.61 6.51
C ILE A 40 -12.53 -38.70 7.74
N GLN A 41 -12.93 -39.21 8.92
CA GLN A 41 -12.92 -38.44 10.15
C GLN A 41 -11.52 -37.87 10.44
N ARG A 42 -10.48 -38.67 10.33
CA ARG A 42 -9.10 -38.22 10.57
C ARG A 42 -8.69 -37.10 9.61
N GLU A 43 -9.04 -37.17 8.34
CA GLU A 43 -8.72 -36.12 7.35
C GLU A 43 -9.47 -34.82 7.66
N LEU A 44 -10.73 -34.91 8.06
CA LEU A 44 -11.49 -33.74 8.52
C LEU A 44 -10.88 -33.13 9.80
N ILE A 45 -10.42 -33.96 10.73
CA ILE A 45 -9.71 -33.52 11.93
C ILE A 45 -8.36 -32.87 11.58
N SER A 46 -7.62 -33.39 10.59
CA SER A 46 -6.39 -32.76 10.10
C SER A 46 -6.62 -31.34 9.58
N ILE A 47 -7.79 -31.07 8.96
CA ILE A 47 -8.14 -29.71 8.52
C ILE A 47 -8.34 -28.79 9.74
N LEU A 48 -9.00 -29.27 10.80
CA LEU A 48 -9.15 -28.50 12.04
C LEU A 48 -7.80 -28.23 12.70
N ASP A 49 -6.93 -29.24 12.76
CA ASP A 49 -5.58 -29.12 13.34
C ASP A 49 -4.72 -28.11 12.58
N ALA A 50 -4.72 -28.17 11.24
CA ALA A 50 -4.04 -27.17 10.41
C ALA A 50 -4.56 -25.74 10.66
N ALA A 51 -5.86 -25.60 10.95
CA ALA A 51 -6.45 -24.33 11.33
C ALA A 51 -6.16 -23.93 12.80
N GLY A 52 -5.62 -24.82 13.62
CA GLY A 52 -5.41 -24.63 15.06
C GLY A 52 -6.69 -24.71 15.89
N ILE A 53 -7.71 -25.42 15.40
CA ILE A 53 -9.01 -25.57 16.05
C ILE A 53 -9.08 -26.94 16.73
N THR A 54 -9.43 -26.94 18.02
CA THR A 54 -9.67 -28.20 18.77
C THR A 54 -11.07 -28.73 18.46
N PRO A 55 -11.24 -30.02 18.13
CA PRO A 55 -12.54 -30.62 17.85
C PRO A 55 -13.52 -30.49 19.03
N ASN A 56 -14.76 -30.12 18.75
CA ASN A 56 -15.84 -29.96 19.72
C ASN A 56 -17.11 -30.69 19.26
N SER A 57 -17.64 -31.61 20.08
CA SER A 57 -18.83 -32.40 19.75
C SER A 57 -20.15 -31.60 19.69
N GLU A 58 -20.18 -30.40 20.24
CA GLU A 58 -21.36 -29.51 20.26
C GLU A 58 -21.45 -28.60 19.03
N LYS A 59 -20.44 -28.64 18.13
CA LYS A 59 -20.31 -27.75 16.97
C LYS A 59 -20.36 -28.53 15.66
N PHE A 60 -21.21 -28.08 14.73
CA PHE A 60 -21.41 -28.71 13.43
C PHE A 60 -20.89 -27.89 12.24
N ASP A 61 -20.16 -26.80 12.51
CA ASP A 61 -19.63 -25.84 11.55
C ASP A 61 -18.10 -25.73 11.56
N GLN A 62 -17.42 -26.61 12.30
CA GLN A 62 -15.97 -26.52 12.55
C GLN A 62 -15.12 -26.60 11.27
N ILE A 63 -15.54 -27.40 10.27
CA ILE A 63 -14.85 -27.48 8.99
C ILE A 63 -14.93 -26.14 8.25
N ALA A 64 -16.09 -25.48 8.29
CA ALA A 64 -16.27 -24.16 7.68
C ALA A 64 -15.44 -23.10 8.40
N GLU A 65 -15.39 -23.14 9.74
CA GLU A 65 -14.55 -22.27 10.56
C GLU A 65 -13.06 -22.48 10.29
N ALA A 66 -12.63 -23.74 10.16
CA ALA A 66 -11.26 -24.09 9.84
C ALA A 66 -10.84 -23.58 8.46
N ILE A 67 -11.68 -23.78 7.44
CA ILE A 67 -11.42 -23.27 6.09
C ILE A 67 -11.36 -21.73 6.11
N SER A 68 -12.30 -21.06 6.78
CA SER A 68 -12.29 -19.60 6.91
C SER A 68 -11.01 -19.10 7.58
N THR A 69 -10.57 -19.80 8.63
CA THR A 69 -9.33 -19.50 9.35
C THR A 69 -8.10 -19.70 8.48
N LEU A 70 -7.99 -20.83 7.77
CA LEU A 70 -6.88 -21.14 6.88
C LEU A 70 -6.76 -20.12 5.74
N VAL A 71 -7.88 -19.74 5.12
CA VAL A 71 -7.92 -18.68 4.10
C VAL A 71 -7.51 -17.33 4.70
N SER A 72 -7.91 -17.05 5.94
CA SER A 72 -7.56 -15.79 6.62
C SER A 72 -6.11 -15.72 7.08
N LYS A 73 -5.51 -16.87 7.43
CA LYS A 73 -4.11 -17.07 7.82
C LYS A 73 -3.16 -17.11 6.62
N GLY A 74 -3.65 -17.47 5.43
CA GLY A 74 -2.82 -17.44 4.24
C GLY A 74 -2.28 -16.04 3.98
N ASP A 75 -1.06 -15.95 3.44
CA ASP A 75 -0.36 -14.70 3.11
C ASP A 75 -0.95 -13.99 1.88
N PHE A 76 -2.27 -13.98 1.75
CA PHE A 76 -2.99 -13.36 0.66
C PHE A 76 -3.17 -11.87 0.92
N LEU A 77 -3.04 -11.07 -0.15
CA LEU A 77 -3.39 -9.65 -0.10
C LEU A 77 -4.90 -9.50 0.09
N LYS A 78 -5.33 -8.76 1.12
CA LYS A 78 -6.77 -8.51 1.36
C LYS A 78 -7.12 -7.15 0.77
N THR A 79 -7.98 -7.15 -0.24
CA THR A 79 -8.40 -5.92 -0.94
C THR A 79 -9.03 -4.89 0.01
N LYS A 80 -9.75 -5.34 1.05
CA LYS A 80 -10.33 -4.47 2.08
C LYS A 80 -9.31 -3.77 2.96
N ASN A 81 -8.11 -4.34 3.11
CA ASN A 81 -7.06 -3.83 3.97
C ASN A 81 -6.12 -2.85 3.27
N ASN A 82 -6.39 -2.52 2.00
CA ASN A 82 -5.60 -1.57 1.21
C ASN A 82 -4.09 -1.84 1.28
N LEU A 83 -3.69 -3.12 1.22
CA LEU A 83 -2.30 -3.57 1.29
C LEU A 83 -1.57 -3.25 2.61
N SER A 84 -2.29 -2.95 3.69
CA SER A 84 -1.67 -2.70 5.01
C SER A 84 -0.89 -3.91 5.55
N GLU A 85 -1.13 -5.11 5.05
CA GLU A 85 -0.34 -6.32 5.34
C GLU A 85 1.10 -6.20 4.85
N ILE A 86 1.34 -5.59 3.68
CA ILE A 86 2.70 -5.37 3.15
C ILE A 86 3.45 -4.41 4.09
N LYS A 87 2.75 -3.39 4.60
CA LYS A 87 3.32 -2.48 5.60
C LYS A 87 3.63 -3.20 6.91
N ALA A 88 2.75 -4.10 7.37
CA ALA A 88 2.96 -4.88 8.59
C ALA A 88 4.13 -5.88 8.45
N ALA A 89 4.36 -6.40 7.25
CA ALA A 89 5.51 -7.26 6.93
C ALA A 89 6.86 -6.51 6.95
N GLY A 90 6.85 -5.18 7.02
CA GLY A 90 8.02 -4.35 7.26
C GLY A 90 8.64 -3.73 6.01
N ASP A 91 9.66 -2.90 6.22
CA ASP A 91 10.23 -2.03 5.18
C ASP A 91 10.81 -2.80 3.98
N ALA A 92 11.38 -3.99 4.23
CA ALA A 92 11.90 -4.85 3.16
C ALA A 92 10.79 -5.36 2.23
N ALA A 93 9.63 -5.73 2.79
CA ALA A 93 8.47 -6.17 2.02
C ALA A 93 7.87 -5.02 1.20
N VAL A 94 7.81 -3.81 1.79
CA VAL A 94 7.39 -2.60 1.08
C VAL A 94 8.33 -2.30 -0.10
N ALA A 95 9.65 -2.33 0.12
CA ALA A 95 10.63 -2.10 -0.94
C ALA A 95 10.50 -3.13 -2.08
N GLN A 96 10.36 -4.42 -1.74
CA GLN A 96 10.16 -5.47 -2.73
C GLN A 96 8.84 -5.31 -3.49
N ALA A 97 7.75 -4.90 -2.82
CA ALA A 97 6.47 -4.65 -3.47
C ALA A 97 6.56 -3.49 -4.48
N ILE A 98 7.23 -2.39 -4.12
CA ILE A 98 7.50 -1.26 -5.03
C ILE A 98 8.33 -1.73 -6.24
N ALA A 99 9.36 -2.55 -6.00
CA ALA A 99 10.19 -3.10 -7.07
C ALA A 99 9.42 -4.02 -8.02
N ASN A 100 8.57 -4.90 -7.48
CA ASN A 100 7.73 -5.81 -8.27
C ASN A 100 6.72 -5.05 -9.14
N LEU A 101 6.27 -3.87 -8.70
CA LEU A 101 5.39 -2.99 -9.47
C LEU A 101 6.14 -2.14 -10.50
N GLY A 102 7.48 -2.23 -10.55
CA GLY A 102 8.30 -1.38 -11.43
C GLY A 102 8.31 0.09 -11.02
N LEU A 103 8.00 0.40 -9.76
CA LEU A 103 7.85 1.77 -9.26
C LEU A 103 9.07 2.29 -8.50
N THR A 104 10.20 1.56 -8.51
CA THR A 104 11.41 1.92 -7.76
C THR A 104 11.86 3.35 -8.05
N ASP A 105 12.02 3.70 -9.33
CA ASP A 105 12.51 5.02 -9.74
C ASP A 105 11.48 6.12 -9.43
N ALA A 106 10.19 5.85 -9.62
CA ALA A 106 9.11 6.78 -9.32
C ALA A 106 9.01 7.08 -7.81
N ALA A 107 9.14 6.07 -6.96
CA ALA A 107 9.16 6.22 -5.51
C ALA A 107 10.37 7.03 -5.04
N ALA A 108 11.54 6.80 -5.64
CA ALA A 108 12.75 7.59 -5.38
C ALA A 108 12.57 9.06 -5.82
N ALA A 109 12.02 9.30 -7.01
CA ALA A 109 11.75 10.65 -7.51
C ALA A 109 10.76 11.41 -6.61
N ALA A 110 9.70 10.76 -6.13
CA ALA A 110 8.70 11.37 -5.24
C ALA A 110 9.31 11.82 -3.90
N THR A 111 10.27 11.06 -3.35
CA THR A 111 10.98 11.42 -2.09
C THR A 111 11.80 12.70 -2.23
N GLY A 112 12.23 13.05 -3.45
CA GLY A 112 12.97 14.28 -3.77
C GLY A 112 12.10 15.45 -4.25
N ALA A 113 11.01 15.16 -4.98
CA ALA A 113 10.25 16.16 -5.73
C ALA A 113 9.60 17.27 -4.88
N MET A 114 9.26 17.02 -3.61
CA MET A 114 8.65 18.03 -2.73
C MET A 114 9.64 18.81 -1.86
N GLN A 115 10.95 18.54 -1.96
CA GLN A 115 11.93 19.24 -1.16
C GLN A 115 12.15 20.65 -1.72
N LYS A 116 12.07 21.70 -0.87
CA LYS A 116 12.32 23.09 -1.29
C LYS A 116 13.66 23.28 -2.01
N ALA A 117 14.68 22.50 -1.64
CA ALA A 117 15.99 22.51 -2.27
C ALA A 117 15.98 22.00 -3.73
N GLN A 118 14.96 21.23 -4.11
CA GLN A 118 14.80 20.69 -5.46
C GLN A 118 13.93 21.59 -6.34
N ASN A 119 13.31 22.65 -5.81
CA ASN A 119 12.58 23.61 -6.64
C ASN A 119 13.54 24.24 -7.67
N LEU A 120 13.23 24.07 -8.96
CA LEU A 120 14.03 24.54 -10.09
C LEU A 120 15.42 23.89 -10.19
N ASN A 121 15.67 22.74 -9.57
CA ASN A 121 16.96 22.03 -9.68
C ASN A 121 17.23 21.51 -11.10
N ASP A 122 16.16 21.18 -11.81
CA ASP A 122 16.07 20.60 -13.15
C ASP A 122 16.11 21.68 -14.24
N VAL A 123 15.82 22.93 -13.86
CA VAL A 123 15.94 24.07 -14.74
C VAL A 123 17.41 24.42 -14.96
N ALA A 124 17.89 24.18 -16.18
CA ALA A 124 19.27 24.47 -16.60
C ALA A 124 19.72 25.91 -16.30
N ASN A 125 18.82 26.89 -16.41
CA ASN A 125 19.05 28.27 -16.04
C ASN A 125 17.97 28.78 -15.09
N LYS A 126 18.23 28.63 -13.79
CA LYS A 126 17.34 29.08 -12.70
C LYS A 126 17.01 30.57 -12.81
N ALA A 127 17.97 31.39 -13.22
CA ALA A 127 17.77 32.84 -13.37
C ALA A 127 16.77 33.16 -14.48
N THR A 128 16.84 32.48 -15.63
CA THR A 128 15.86 32.63 -16.71
C THR A 128 14.46 32.16 -16.30
N ALA A 129 14.33 31.04 -15.59
CA ALA A 129 13.03 30.59 -15.12
C ALA A 129 12.39 31.56 -14.12
N LEU A 130 13.18 32.10 -13.18
CA LEU A 130 12.71 33.14 -12.27
C LEU A 130 12.24 34.39 -13.03
N THR A 131 13.00 34.84 -14.03
CA THR A 131 12.62 35.97 -14.90
C THR A 131 11.30 35.71 -15.64
N ASN A 132 11.12 34.53 -16.24
CA ASN A 132 9.90 34.18 -16.97
C ASN A 132 8.66 34.11 -16.06
N LEU A 133 8.86 33.77 -14.79
CA LEU A 133 7.80 33.75 -13.77
C LEU A 133 7.48 35.14 -13.20
N GLY A 134 8.18 36.19 -13.66
CA GLY A 134 8.08 37.53 -13.11
C GLY A 134 8.66 37.68 -11.71
N ALA A 135 9.45 36.70 -11.24
CA ALA A 135 10.15 36.82 -9.98
C ALA A 135 11.25 37.88 -10.09
N LEU A 136 11.35 38.74 -9.08
CA LEU A 136 12.46 39.71 -9.00
C LEU A 136 13.79 38.95 -8.89
N ALA A 137 14.81 39.46 -9.58
CA ALA A 137 16.15 38.92 -9.48
C ALA A 137 16.63 38.91 -8.01
N VAL A 138 17.59 38.04 -7.69
CA VAL A 138 18.27 38.08 -6.38
C VAL A 138 18.90 39.47 -6.20
N GLY A 139 18.41 40.24 -5.22
CA GLY A 139 18.78 41.65 -5.00
C GLY A 139 17.84 42.70 -5.62
N GLY A 140 16.77 42.28 -6.30
CA GLY A 140 15.82 43.15 -7.00
C GLY A 140 14.80 43.88 -6.10
N THR A 141 14.65 43.50 -4.83
CA THR A 141 13.76 44.18 -3.86
C THR A 141 14.56 45.11 -2.94
N ALA A 142 14.04 46.33 -2.73
CA ALA A 142 14.45 47.41 -1.80
C ALA A 142 15.93 47.86 -1.82
N VAL A 143 16.88 46.93 -1.87
CA VAL A 143 18.34 47.15 -1.88
C VAL A 143 18.79 47.94 -3.12
N ALA A 144 18.17 47.72 -4.28
CA ALA A 144 18.44 48.50 -5.50
C ALA A 144 17.65 49.83 -5.57
N ALA A 145 16.62 50.02 -4.75
CA ALA A 145 15.77 51.21 -4.76
C ALA A 145 16.43 52.36 -3.99
N THR A 146 17.58 52.83 -4.49
CA THR A 146 18.32 53.97 -3.93
C THR A 146 17.74 55.33 -4.35
N LYS A 147 16.86 55.34 -5.36
CA LYS A 147 16.22 56.54 -5.89
C LYS A 147 14.77 56.28 -6.32
N LEU A 148 13.88 57.22 -6.03
CA LEU A 148 12.50 57.24 -6.50
C LEU A 148 12.45 57.47 -8.01
N ALA A 149 11.75 56.60 -8.75
CA ALA A 149 11.57 56.72 -10.21
C ALA A 149 10.89 58.04 -10.60
N THR A 150 10.05 58.58 -9.73
CA THR A 150 9.49 59.92 -9.90
C THR A 150 9.66 60.68 -8.59
N ALA A 151 10.54 61.69 -8.60
CA ALA A 151 10.74 62.56 -7.46
C ALA A 151 9.42 63.19 -7.00
N ARG A 152 9.30 63.45 -5.71
CA ARG A 152 8.16 64.13 -5.10
C ARG A 152 8.64 65.40 -4.42
N THR A 153 7.76 66.36 -4.23
CA THR A 153 8.06 67.53 -3.39
C THR A 153 7.55 67.27 -1.98
N ILE A 154 8.41 67.50 -0.99
CA ILE A 154 8.06 67.48 0.44
C ILE A 154 8.30 68.90 0.93
N ALA A 155 7.23 69.59 1.37
CA ALA A 155 7.29 71.02 1.74
C ALA A 155 7.96 71.90 0.66
N GLY A 156 7.65 71.64 -0.62
CA GLY A 156 8.22 72.37 -1.75
C GLY A 156 9.67 72.01 -2.11
N LYS A 157 10.36 71.15 -1.33
CA LYS A 157 11.72 70.68 -1.64
C LYS A 157 11.66 69.37 -2.45
N PRO A 158 12.48 69.21 -3.50
CA PRO A 158 12.54 67.96 -4.24
C PRO A 158 13.13 66.84 -3.37
N PHE A 159 12.51 65.67 -3.40
CA PHE A 159 12.96 64.45 -2.73
C PHE A 159 12.88 63.28 -3.69
N ASP A 160 13.99 62.58 -3.85
CA ASP A 160 14.09 61.36 -4.63
C ASP A 160 14.71 60.19 -3.85
N GLY A 161 14.92 60.31 -2.53
CA GLY A 161 15.46 59.24 -1.69
C GLY A 161 16.99 59.08 -1.73
N THR A 162 17.72 59.80 -2.59
CA THR A 162 19.20 59.68 -2.67
C THR A 162 19.96 60.43 -1.57
N ALA A 163 19.32 61.39 -0.92
CA ALA A 163 19.89 62.18 0.17
C ALA A 163 18.79 62.62 1.14
N ASN A 164 19.20 62.98 2.36
CA ASN A 164 18.31 63.61 3.34
C ASN A 164 17.83 64.97 2.84
N ILE A 165 16.61 65.35 3.21
CA ILE A 165 16.09 66.71 3.00
C ILE A 165 16.18 67.50 4.29
N SER A 166 16.50 68.79 4.18
CA SER A 166 16.33 69.74 5.28
C SER A 166 14.98 70.43 5.15
N ILE A 167 14.18 70.36 6.20
CA ILE A 167 12.88 71.02 6.32
C ILE A 167 12.90 72.16 7.37
N ALA A 168 14.07 72.46 7.94
CA ALA A 168 14.20 73.58 8.85
C ALA A 168 13.84 74.89 8.11
N ASP A 169 13.06 75.73 8.80
CA ASP A 169 12.50 77.03 8.39
C ASP A 169 11.10 77.07 7.74
N LEU A 170 10.20 76.12 8.05
CA LEU A 170 8.75 76.30 7.81
C LEU A 170 7.95 76.78 9.04
N ILE A 171 8.60 77.41 10.02
CA ILE A 171 7.92 78.03 11.16
C ILE A 171 8.53 79.41 11.40
N HIS A 172 8.22 80.44 10.59
CA HIS A 172 8.35 81.87 10.97
C HIS A 172 7.54 82.81 10.03
N ALA A 173 6.34 82.43 9.61
CA ALA A 173 5.44 83.36 8.93
C ALA A 173 3.99 83.17 9.40
N ILE A 174 3.73 83.62 10.62
CA ILE A 174 2.42 84.15 11.06
C ILE A 174 2.72 85.46 11.79
#